data_AF-A0A940QL17-F1
#
_entry.id   AF-A0A940QL17-F1
#
_cell.length_a   1.000
_cell.length_b   1.000
_cell.length_c   1.000
_cell.angle_alpha   90.00
_cell.angle_beta   90.00
_cell.angle_gamma   90.00
#
_symmetry.space_group_name_H-M   'P 1'
#
loop_
_entity.id
_entity.type
_entity.pdbx_description
1 polymer ?
#
loop_
_entity_poly.entity_id
_entity_poly.type
_entity_poly.pdbx_seq_one_letter_code
_entity_poly.pdbx_strand_id
1 'polypeptide(L)' 'MKCPYCDKTLASVLCPECGGESPEGSLYCRRCGKPIRVEKAETDFSERIPCRDGNCVGTINDKGVCNICGNPYMGEGVS' A
#
# COMPACT_ATOMS: atom_id res chain seq x y z
N MET A 1 5.03 16.97 -16.47
CA MET A 1 3.94 17.87 -16.00
C MET A 1 4.39 18.67 -14.77
N LYS A 2 3.94 19.91 -14.57
CA LYS A 2 4.39 20.77 -13.44
C LYS A 2 3.41 20.72 -12.27
N CYS A 3 3.90 20.56 -11.04
CA CYS A 3 3.06 20.62 -9.84
C CYS A 3 2.73 22.08 -9.49
N PRO A 4 1.45 22.45 -9.29
CA PRO A 4 1.06 23.84 -8.98
C PRO A 4 1.38 24.27 -7.54
N TYR A 5 1.77 23.35 -6.65
CA TYR A 5 2.01 23.63 -5.24
C TYR A 5 3.50 23.81 -4.89
N CYS A 6 4.38 23.15 -5.62
CA CYS A 6 5.81 23.15 -5.33
C CYS A 6 6.68 23.37 -6.56
N ASP A 7 6.06 23.71 -7.71
CA ASP A 7 6.69 24.02 -9.00
C ASP A 7 7.59 22.94 -9.61
N LYS A 8 7.73 21.77 -8.97
CA LYS A 8 8.54 20.67 -9.46
C LYS A 8 7.98 20.07 -10.75
N THR A 9 8.88 19.72 -11.66
CA THR A 9 8.57 18.94 -12.86
C THR A 9 8.49 17.46 -12.49
N LEU A 10 7.31 16.88 -12.65
CA LEU A 10 7.06 15.45 -12.53
C LEU A 10 7.27 14.81 -13.90
N ALA A 11 8.00 13.69 -13.93
CA ALA A 11 8.08 12.82 -15.08
C ALA A 11 6.67 12.38 -15.50
N SER A 12 6.44 12.25 -16.81
CA SER A 12 5.17 11.77 -17.36
C SER A 12 5.36 10.49 -18.17
N VAL A 13 4.30 9.69 -18.18
CA VAL A 13 4.18 8.45 -18.95
C VAL A 13 2.93 8.52 -19.81
N LEU A 14 3.02 8.00 -21.03
CA LEU A 14 1.88 7.91 -21.95
C LEU A 14 1.09 6.62 -21.69
N CYS A 15 -0.22 6.74 -21.63
CA CYS A 15 -1.11 5.61 -21.53
C CYS A 15 -1.04 4.79 -22.83
N PRO A 16 -0.74 3.48 -22.77
CA PRO A 16 -0.65 2.63 -23.96
C PRO A 16 -2.00 2.46 -24.67
N GLU A 17 -3.11 2.68 -23.96
CA GLU A 17 -4.46 2.41 -24.46
C GLU A 17 -5.13 3.63 -25.12
N CYS A 18 -4.84 4.84 -24.66
CA CYS A 18 -5.49 6.06 -25.15
C CYS A 18 -4.52 7.19 -25.52
N GLY A 19 -3.21 6.99 -25.31
CA GLY A 19 -2.19 8.02 -25.52
C GLY A 19 -2.20 9.18 -24.51
N GLY A 20 -3.06 9.12 -23.50
CA GLY A 20 -3.15 10.16 -22.47
C GLY A 20 -1.93 10.24 -21.56
N GLU A 21 -1.46 11.43 -21.25
CA GLU A 21 -0.38 11.64 -20.28
C GLU A 21 -0.85 11.48 -18.83
N SER A 22 -0.08 10.73 -18.04
CA SER A 22 -0.19 10.62 -16.59
C SER A 22 1.16 10.88 -15.93
N PRO A 23 1.20 11.30 -14.66
CA PRO A 23 2.44 11.31 -13.89
C PRO A 23 3.06 9.92 -13.79
N GLU A 24 4.38 9.85 -13.84
CA GLU A 24 5.13 8.63 -13.57
C GLU A 24 4.76 8.03 -12.20
N GLY A 25 4.62 6.70 -12.14
CA GLY A 25 4.13 5.98 -10.95
C GLY A 25 2.60 5.89 -10.83
N SER A 26 1.83 6.51 -11.73
CA SER A 26 0.37 6.33 -11.75
C SER A 26 0.00 4.88 -12.08
N LEU A 27 -0.82 4.25 -11.24
CA LEU A 27 -1.35 2.91 -11.48
C LEU A 27 -2.36 2.88 -12.64
N TYR A 28 -3.16 3.95 -12.77
CA TYR A 28 -4.24 4.08 -13.74
C TYR A 28 -4.14 5.38 -14.53
N CYS A 29 -4.69 5.38 -15.74
CA CYS A 29 -4.74 6.55 -16.60
C CYS A 29 -5.77 7.55 -16.10
N ARG A 30 -5.34 8.79 -15.88
CA ARG A 30 -6.24 9.89 -15.47
C ARG A 30 -7.26 10.30 -16.53
N ARG A 31 -7.09 9.86 -17.79
CA ARG A 31 -8.00 10.18 -18.91
C ARG A 31 -9.00 9.07 -19.20
N CYS A 32 -8.57 7.81 -19.23
CA CYS A 32 -9.45 6.68 -19.62
C CYS A 32 -9.69 5.64 -18.51
N GLY A 33 -9.01 5.75 -17.36
CA GLY A 33 -9.16 4.83 -16.23
C GLY A 33 -8.45 3.48 -16.38
N LYS A 34 -7.91 3.14 -17.55
CA LYS A 34 -7.20 1.88 -17.76
C LYS A 34 -5.84 1.86 -17.03
N PRO A 35 -5.37 0.69 -16.59
CA PRO A 35 -4.08 0.56 -15.92
C PRO A 35 -2.93 0.99 -16.84
N ILE A 36 -1.97 1.75 -16.30
CA ILE A 36 -0.76 2.17 -17.03
C ILE A 36 0.39 1.21 -16.79
N ARG A 37 0.44 0.60 -15.60
CA ARG A 37 1.48 -0.35 -15.21
C ARG A 37 0.80 -1.56 -14.58
N VAL A 38 1.01 -2.72 -15.18
CA VAL A 38 0.49 -4.00 -14.69
C VAL A 38 1.64 -4.74 -14.02
N GLU A 39 2.15 -4.20 -12.92
CA GLU A 39 3.05 -4.98 -12.07
C GLU A 39 2.19 -5.80 -11.12
N LYS A 40 2.29 -7.12 -11.23
CA LYS A 40 1.79 -8.07 -10.24
C LYS A 40 2.49 -7.77 -8.92
N ALA A 41 1.92 -6.88 -8.13
CA ALA A 41 2.25 -6.77 -6.73
C ALA A 41 1.54 -7.92 -6.01
N GLU A 42 2.13 -9.11 -6.07
CA GLU A 42 1.85 -10.21 -5.16
C GLU A 42 2.43 -9.81 -3.79
N THR A 43 1.75 -8.89 -3.11
CA THR A 43 2.02 -8.62 -1.69
C THR A 43 1.29 -9.70 -0.92
N ASP A 44 2.04 -10.68 -0.42
CA ASP A 44 1.51 -11.65 0.53
C ASP A 44 1.14 -10.92 1.83
N PHE A 45 -0.16 -10.72 2.04
CA PHE A 45 -0.67 -10.08 3.27
C PHE A 45 -0.66 -11.04 4.47
N SER A 46 -0.17 -12.27 4.30
CA SER A 46 -0.21 -13.32 5.31
C SER A 46 0.73 -13.05 6.49
N GLU A 47 1.75 -12.21 6.30
CA GLU A 47 2.70 -11.87 7.37
C GLU A 47 2.15 -10.90 8.44
N ARG A 48 0.96 -10.31 8.26
CA ARG A 48 0.38 -9.37 9.23
C ARG A 48 -0.55 -10.08 10.21
N ILE A 49 -0.10 -10.29 11.44
CA ILE A 49 -0.89 -10.87 12.53
C ILE A 49 -1.73 -9.76 13.20
N PRO A 50 -3.08 -9.83 13.16
CA PRO A 50 -3.93 -8.87 13.86
C PRO A 50 -3.90 -9.09 15.38
N CYS A 51 -4.18 -8.04 16.15
CA CYS A 51 -4.29 -8.15 17.60
C CYS A 51 -5.43 -9.09 18.02
N ARG A 52 -5.18 -9.97 19.00
CA ARG A 52 -6.15 -10.98 19.48
C ARG A 52 -7.34 -10.38 20.23
N ASP A 53 -7.21 -9.15 20.73
CA ASP A 53 -8.23 -8.46 21.52
C ASP A 53 -9.58 -8.30 20.79
N GLY A 54 -9.59 -8.44 19.45
CA GLY A 54 -10.80 -8.44 18.62
C GLY A 54 -11.43 -7.04 18.45
N ASN A 55 -11.21 -6.14 19.41
CA ASN A 55 -11.61 -4.75 19.34
C ASN A 55 -10.42 -3.82 19.00
N CYS A 56 -9.19 -4.21 19.34
CA CYS A 56 -8.00 -3.45 18.97
C CYS A 56 -7.71 -3.53 17.47
N VAL A 57 -7.59 -2.38 16.79
CA VAL A 57 -7.23 -2.27 15.36
C VAL A 57 -5.73 -2.50 15.06
N GLY A 58 -4.95 -2.91 16.07
CA GLY A 58 -3.51 -3.05 15.97
C GLY A 58 -3.06 -4.38 15.36
N THR A 59 -1.77 -4.46 15.03
CA THR A 59 -1.08 -5.68 14.60
C THR A 59 0.06 -6.03 15.53
N ILE A 60 0.43 -7.30 15.55
CA ILE A 60 1.55 -7.81 16.36
C ILE A 60 2.86 -7.50 15.62
N ASN A 61 3.82 -6.93 16.35
CA ASN A 61 5.15 -6.66 15.83
C ASN A 61 6.09 -7.87 15.97
N ASP A 62 7.34 -7.71 15.53
CA ASP A 62 8.40 -8.71 15.63
C ASP A 62 8.71 -9.19 17.05
N LYS A 63 8.38 -8.37 18.07
CA LYS A 63 8.53 -8.71 19.49
C LYS A 63 7.34 -9.48 20.05
N GLY A 64 6.35 -9.78 19.23
CA GLY A 64 5.14 -10.45 19.69
C GLY A 64 4.23 -9.56 20.54
N VAL A 65 4.29 -8.22 20.41
CA VAL A 65 3.38 -7.30 21.12
C VAL A 65 2.57 -6.46 20.14
N CYS A 66 1.33 -6.12 20.51
CA CYS A 66 0.50 -5.25 19.70
C CYS A 66 1.10 -3.83 19.65
N ASN A 67 1.22 -3.25 18.45
CA ASN A 67 1.79 -1.91 18.28
C ASN A 67 0.90 -0.75 18.77
N ILE A 68 -0.38 -1.03 19.09
CA ILE A 68 -1.33 -0.01 19.57
C ILE A 68 -1.57 -0.16 21.08
N CYS A 69 -2.06 -1.32 21.53
CA CYS A 69 -2.41 -1.52 22.94
C CYS A 69 -1.25 -2.06 23.80
N GLY A 70 -0.16 -2.54 23.19
CA GLY A 70 0.98 -3.08 23.92
C GLY A 70 0.78 -4.48 24.50
N ASN A 71 -0.41 -5.07 24.37
CA ASN A 71 -0.66 -6.42 24.88
C ASN A 71 0.22 -7.46 24.15
N PRO A 72 0.81 -8.41 24.88
CA PRO A 72 1.55 -9.51 24.27
C PRO A 72 0.61 -10.44 23.52
N TYR A 73 1.05 -10.91 22.35
CA TYR A 73 0.42 -11.97 21.60
C TYR A 73 0.73 -13.30 22.27
N MET A 74 -0.12 -13.71 23.21
CA MET A 74 -0.12 -15.07 23.74
C MET A 74 -0.79 -15.97 22.70
N GLY A 75 0.00 -16.43 21.73
CA GLY A 75 -0.42 -17.48 20.80
C GLY A 75 -0.81 -18.74 21.56
N GLU A 76 -1.81 -19.47 21.06
CA GLU A 76 -2.10 -20.81 21.56
C GLU A 76 -0.94 -21.74 21.15
N GLY A 77 -0.17 -22.21 22.14
CA GLY A 77 0.78 -23.32 21.97
C GLY A 77 2.27 -22.96 21.98
N VAL A 78 2.80 -22.59 23.15
CA VAL A 78 4.15 -23.02 23.56
C VAL A 78 4.07 -23.56 24.99
N SER A 79 3.98 -24.89 25.04
CA SER A 79 4.12 -25.80 26.21
C SER A 79 3.10 -25.68 27.34
#